data_AF-A0A2H5YHE9-F1
#
_entry.id   AF-A0A2H5YHE9-F1
#
_cell.length_a   1.000
_cell.length_b   1.000
_cell.length_c   1.000
_cell.angle_alpha   90.00
_cell.angle_beta   90.00
_cell.angle_gamma   90.00
#
_symmetry.space_group_name_H-M   'P 1'
#
loop_
_entity.id
_entity.type
_entity.pdbx_description
1 polymer ?
#
loop_
_entity_poly.entity_id
_entity_poly.type
_entity_poly.pdbx_seq_one_letter_code
_entity_poly.pdbx_strand_id
1 'polypeptide(L)'
;MGSKHLRADINYAWPTAEIAVMGPEGAVNIVFRRELEQAADPEARRQELIQEYRQKFANPYVAASRGFIDDVIDPRQTRAKIIRALEMLKNKTDTNPPKKHGNIPL
;
A
#
# COMPACT_ATOMS: atom_id res chain seq x y z
N MET A 1 -0.13 6.81 8.39
CA MET A 1 0.67 6.40 7.21
C MET A 1 0.23 7.20 6.00
N GLY A 2 0.78 8.40 5.79
CA GLY A 2 0.28 9.37 4.78
C GLY A 2 0.35 8.83 3.35
N SER A 3 -0.76 8.32 2.84
CA SER A 3 -0.90 7.81 1.48
C SER A 3 -1.05 8.96 0.47
N LYS A 4 -0.84 8.66 -0.81
CA LYS A 4 -1.06 9.61 -1.92
C LYS A 4 -2.47 10.21 -1.89
N HIS A 5 -3.46 9.41 -1.49
CA HIS A 5 -4.87 9.83 -1.38
C HIS A 5 -5.10 10.85 -0.25
N LEU A 6 -4.21 10.90 0.74
CA LEU A 6 -4.18 11.93 1.78
C LEU A 6 -3.27 13.12 1.40
N ARG A 7 -2.96 13.28 0.10
CA ARG A 7 -2.14 14.36 -0.47
C ARG A 7 -0.66 14.30 -0.09
N ALA A 8 -0.13 13.12 0.21
CA ALA A 8 1.32 12.96 0.30
C ALA A 8 1.97 13.28 -1.05
N ASP A 9 3.05 14.07 -1.03
CA ASP A 9 3.72 14.53 -2.24
C ASP A 9 4.46 13.40 -2.96
N ILE A 10 5.25 12.64 -2.20
CA ILE A 10 6.02 11.52 -2.71
C ILE A 10 5.87 10.33 -1.76
N ASN A 11 5.51 9.18 -2.32
CA ASN A 11 5.40 7.91 -1.64
C ASN A 11 6.36 6.90 -2.27
N TYR A 12 7.24 6.33 -1.45
CA TYR A 12 8.12 5.23 -1.85
C TYR A 12 7.70 3.95 -1.15
N ALA A 13 7.94 2.81 -1.81
CA ALA A 13 7.87 1.50 -1.18
C ALA A 13 9.21 0.79 -1.31
N TRP A 14 9.52 -0.09 -0.35
CA TRP A 14 10.57 -1.08 -0.52
C TRP A 14 10.03 -2.32 -1.23
N PRO A 15 10.89 -3.18 -1.82
CA PRO A 15 10.44 -4.41 -2.45
C PRO A 15 9.73 -5.36 -1.48
N THR A 16 9.99 -5.22 -0.17
CA THR A 16 9.39 -5.99 0.91
C THR A 16 8.09 -5.39 1.45
N ALA A 17 7.62 -4.25 0.91
CA ALA A 17 6.41 -3.61 1.39
C ALA A 17 5.17 -4.42 0.99
N GLU A 18 4.30 -4.71 1.96
CA GLU A 18 3.04 -5.39 1.72
C GLU A 18 1.90 -4.37 1.71
N ILE A 19 1.26 -4.17 0.55
CA ILE A 19 0.19 -3.17 0.37
C ILE A 19 -1.07 -3.89 -0.08
N ALA A 20 -2.07 -3.97 0.80
CA ALA A 20 -3.34 -4.61 0.54
C ALA A 20 -4.49 -3.93 1.29
N VAL A 21 -5.73 -4.21 0.88
CA VAL A 21 -6.95 -3.71 1.55
C VAL A 21 -7.14 -4.30 2.94
N MET A 22 -6.69 -5.55 3.13
CA MET A 22 -6.70 -6.29 4.40
C MET A 22 -5.60 -7.35 4.34
N GLY A 23 -5.35 -8.04 5.46
CA GLY A 23 -4.38 -9.14 5.52
C GLY A 23 -4.74 -10.28 4.54
N PRO A 24 -3.75 -10.89 3.86
CA PRO A 24 -3.99 -11.95 2.85
C PRO A 24 -4.81 -13.13 3.37
N GLU A 25 -4.59 -13.56 4.61
CA GLU A 25 -5.34 -14.65 5.24
C GLU A 25 -6.83 -14.33 5.35
N GLY A 26 -7.16 -13.11 5.81
CA GLY A 26 -8.54 -12.65 5.88
C GLY A 26 -9.18 -12.51 4.50
N ALA A 27 -8.42 -11.97 3.53
CA ALA A 27 -8.89 -11.85 2.16
C ALA A 27 -9.20 -13.21 1.53
N VAL A 28 -8.31 -14.20 1.69
CA VAL A 28 -8.49 -15.54 1.14
C VAL A 28 -9.71 -16.24 1.74
N ASN A 29 -9.90 -16.14 3.05
CA ASN A 29 -11.06 -16.75 3.72
C ASN A 29 -12.40 -16.19 3.25
N ILE A 30 -12.44 -14.93 2.80
CA ILE A 30 -13.67 -14.28 2.30
C ILE A 30 -13.84 -14.58 0.80
N VAL A 31 -12.81 -14.34 0.00
CA VAL A 31 -12.87 -14.43 -1.47
C VAL A 31 -13.01 -15.87 -1.95
N PHE A 32 -12.24 -16.80 -1.36
CA PHE A 32 -12.20 -18.20 -1.77
C PHE A 32 -13.00 -19.13 -0.85
N ARG A 33 -13.93 -18.59 -0.06
CA ARG A 33 -14.71 -19.34 0.93
C ARG A 33 -15.30 -20.63 0.35
N ARG A 34 -15.97 -20.55 -0.80
CA ARG A 34 -16.62 -21.71 -1.44
C ARG A 34 -15.62 -22.75 -1.95
N GLU A 35 -14.47 -22.30 -2.44
CA GLU A 35 -13.40 -23.19 -2.93
C GLU A 35 -12.76 -23.95 -1.76
N LEU A 36 -12.54 -23.25 -0.63
CA LEU A 36 -12.02 -23.86 0.60
C LEU A 36 -13.02 -24.86 1.20
N GLU A 37 -14.32 -24.56 1.18
CA GLU A 37 -15.37 -25.47 1.65
C GLU A 37 -15.49 -26.75 0.80
N GLN A 38 -15.09 -26.70 -0.47
CA GLN A 38 -15.15 -27.83 -1.41
C GLN A 38 -13.81 -28.58 -1.56
N ALA A 39 -12.73 -28.06 -0.98
CA ALA A 39 -11.41 -28.65 -1.08
C ALA A 39 -11.31 -29.96 -0.27
N ALA A 40 -10.60 -30.94 -0.81
CA ALA A 40 -10.30 -32.18 -0.09
C ALA A 40 -9.40 -31.93 1.13
N ASP A 41 -8.48 -30.96 1.03
CA ASP A 41 -7.68 -30.44 2.13
C ASP A 41 -7.79 -28.90 2.18
N PRO A 42 -8.75 -28.35 2.95
CA PRO A 42 -8.97 -26.92 3.03
C PRO A 42 -7.79 -26.12 3.58
N GLU A 43 -6.99 -26.70 4.48
CA GLU A 43 -5.86 -25.97 5.08
C GLU A 43 -4.67 -25.90 4.13
N ALA A 44 -4.32 -27.00 3.45
CA ALA A 44 -3.31 -26.97 2.40
C ALA A 44 -3.71 -25.98 1.29
N ARG A 45 -4.96 -26.04 0.82
CA ARG A 45 -5.45 -25.14 -0.23
C ARG A 45 -5.44 -23.68 0.21
N ARG A 46 -5.77 -23.41 1.47
CA ARG A 46 -5.71 -22.05 2.04
C ARG A 46 -4.30 -21.50 2.01
N GLN A 47 -3.30 -22.27 2.42
CA GLN A 47 -1.91 -21.82 2.43
C GLN A 47 -1.41 -21.51 1.01
N GLU A 48 -1.76 -22.33 0.02
CA GLU A 48 -1.46 -22.05 -1.38
C GLU A 48 -2.06 -20.73 -1.85
N LEU A 49 -3.37 -20.53 -1.59
CA LEU A 49 -4.08 -19.32 -1.98
C LEU A 49 -3.55 -18.07 -1.28
N ILE A 50 -3.10 -18.18 -0.02
CA ILE A 50 -2.47 -17.06 0.70
C ILE A 50 -1.17 -16.65 0.01
N GLN A 51 -0.32 -17.61 -0.35
CA GLN A 51 0.94 -17.32 -1.03
C GLN A 51 0.70 -16.72 -2.41
N GLU A 52 -0.25 -17.28 -3.16
CA GLU A 52 -0.65 -16.74 -4.46
C GLU A 52 -1.21 -15.32 -4.34
N TYR A 53 -2.06 -15.07 -3.34
CA TYR A 53 -2.62 -13.74 -3.08
C TYR A 53 -1.54 -12.73 -2.70
N ARG A 54 -0.58 -13.12 -1.85
CA ARG A 54 0.56 -12.26 -1.50
C ARG A 54 1.38 -11.89 -2.72
N GLN A 55 1.71 -12.88 -3.55
CA GLN A 55 2.53 -12.69 -4.75
C GLN A 55 1.82 -11.83 -5.79
N LYS A 56 0.51 -12.02 -6.00
CA LYS A 56 -0.24 -11.31 -7.05
C LYS A 56 -0.74 -9.94 -6.62
N PHE A 57 -1.20 -9.81 -5.38
CA PHE A 57 -1.96 -8.64 -4.94
C PHE A 57 -1.29 -7.84 -3.83
N ALA A 58 -0.63 -8.50 -2.88
CA ALA A 58 -0.07 -7.83 -1.71
C ALA A 58 1.36 -7.30 -1.90
N ASN A 59 1.85 -7.23 -3.15
CA ASN A 59 3.17 -6.69 -3.46
C ASN A 59 3.10 -5.18 -3.79
N PRO A 60 4.20 -4.42 -3.70
CA PRO A 60 4.17 -2.97 -3.88
C PRO A 60 3.96 -2.56 -5.35
N TYR A 61 4.22 -3.45 -6.30
CA TYR A 61 4.13 -3.16 -7.73
C TYR A 61 2.68 -2.97 -8.19
N VAL A 62 1.71 -3.59 -7.52
CA VAL A 62 0.28 -3.33 -7.78
C VAL A 62 -0.05 -1.86 -7.47
N ALA A 63 0.40 -1.35 -6.33
CA ALA A 63 0.21 0.06 -5.97
C ALA A 63 0.99 1.00 -6.91
N ALA A 64 2.20 0.62 -7.32
CA ALA A 64 3.01 1.39 -8.26
C ALA A 64 2.33 1.49 -9.64
N SER A 65 1.78 0.39 -10.16
CA SER A 65 1.09 0.36 -11.46
C SER A 65 -0.12 1.30 -11.53
N ARG A 66 -0.70 1.66 -10.38
CA ARG A 66 -1.83 2.59 -10.26
C ARG A 66 -1.39 4.03 -9.95
N GLY A 67 -0.10 4.28 -9.81
CA GLY A 67 0.44 5.58 -9.39
C GLY A 67 0.13 5.95 -7.94
N PHE A 68 -0.20 4.97 -7.09
CA PHE A 68 -0.47 5.22 -5.67
C PHE A 68 0.83 5.37 -4.86
N ILE A 69 1.92 4.84 -5.40
CA ILE A 69 3.29 5.11 -4.98
C ILE A 69 4.08 5.57 -6.20
N ASP A 70 5.06 6.44 -5.97
CA ASP A 70 5.85 7.05 -7.03
C ASP A 70 6.99 6.13 -7.49
N ASP A 71 7.53 5.29 -6.60
CA ASP A 71 8.60 4.35 -6.95
C ASP A 71 8.74 3.20 -5.94
N VAL A 72 9.26 2.06 -6.41
CA VAL A 72 9.73 0.94 -5.57
C VAL A 72 11.25 0.99 -5.55
N ILE A 73 11.83 1.35 -4.40
CA ILE A 73 13.26 1.68 -4.28
C ILE A 73 14.04 0.63 -3.50
N ASP A 74 15.32 0.46 -3.82
CA ASP A 74 16.23 -0.30 -2.96
C ASP A 74 16.31 0.36 -1.57
N PRO A 75 16.19 -0.39 -0.46
CA PRO A 75 16.24 0.18 0.89
C PRO A 75 17.46 1.08 1.15
N ARG A 76 18.61 0.81 0.52
CA ARG A 76 19.83 1.61 0.64
C ARG A 76 19.72 2.99 -0.02
N GLN A 77 18.83 3.15 -0.99
CA GLN A 77 18.60 4.42 -1.70
C GLN A 77 17.65 5.37 -0.95
N THR A 78 16.99 4.90 0.10
CA THR A 78 15.99 5.66 0.86
C THR A 78 16.46 7.06 1.23
N ARG A 79 17.66 7.19 1.81
CA ARG A 79 18.21 8.50 2.21
C ARG A 79 18.35 9.45 1.02
N ALA A 80 18.95 9.00 -0.08
CA ALA A 80 19.16 9.83 -1.26
C ALA A 80 17.83 10.24 -1.92
N LYS A 81 16.87 9.32 -2.00
CA LYS A 81 15.53 9.56 -2.54
C LYS A 81 14.75 10.60 -1.71
N ILE A 82 14.86 10.53 -0.38
CA ILE A 82 14.24 11.50 0.53
C ILE A 82 14.89 12.88 0.38
N ILE A 83 16.23 12.97 0.35
CA ILE A 83 16.93 14.26 0.18
C ILE A 83 16.46 14.96 -1.10
N ARG A 84 16.47 14.26 -2.24
CA ARG A 84 16.02 14.81 -3.52
C ARG A 84 14.55 15.24 -3.51
N ALA A 85 13.69 14.45 -2.87
CA ALA A 85 12.28 14.79 -2.71
C ALA A 85 12.11 16.10 -1.93
N LEU A 86 12.82 16.26 -0.81
CA LEU A 86 12.75 17.46 0.02
C LEU A 86 13.35 18.68 -0.67
N GLU A 87 14.44 18.52 -1.41
CA GLU A 87 15.03 19.61 -2.22
C GLU A 87 14.04 20.12 -3.28
N MET A 88 13.38 19.20 -4.00
CA MET A 88 12.34 19.54 -4.98
C MET A 88 11.14 20.23 -4.33
N LEU A 89 10.73 19.78 -3.14
CA LEU A 89 9.56 20.29 -2.42
C LEU A 89 9.85 21.53 -1.57
N LYS A 90 11.10 22.02 -1.53
CA LYS A 90 11.54 23.12 -0.65
C LYS A 90 10.68 24.38 -0.75
N ASN A 91 10.17 24.69 -1.94
CA ASN A 91 9.37 25.88 -2.20
C ASN A 91 7.90 25.54 -2.50
N LYS A 92 7.43 24.34 -2.13
CA LYS A 92 6.04 23.96 -2.34
C LYS A 92 5.13 24.86 -1.50
N THR A 93 4.16 25.48 -2.14
CA THR A 93 3.06 26.20 -1.50
C THR A 93 1.74 25.53 -1.84
N ASP A 94 0.88 25.36 -0.85
CA ASP A 94 -0.45 24.74 -1.02
C ASP A 94 -1.48 25.56 -0.24
N THR A 95 -2.74 25.52 -0.67
CA THR A 95 -3.83 26.28 -0.04
C THR A 95 -4.97 25.35 0.32
N ASN A 96 -5.77 25.80 1.29
CA ASN A 96 -6.99 25.10 1.70
C ASN A 96 -8.17 26.08 1.59
N PRO A 97 -9.41 25.58 1.41
CA PRO A 97 -10.59 26.42 1.42
C PRO A 97 -10.70 27.26 2.69
N PRO A 98 -11.14 28.54 2.60
CA PRO A 98 -11.21 29.45 3.74
C PRO A 98 -12.20 28.93 4.79
N LYS A 99 -11.80 28.98 6.06
CA LYS A 99 -12.60 28.59 7.23
C LYS A 99 -12.07 29.27 8.49
N LYS A 100 -12.90 29.41 9.54
CA LYS A 100 -12.44 29.91 10.84
C LYS A 100 -11.43 28.95 11.48
N HIS A 101 -11.75 27.66 11.50
CA HIS A 101 -10.90 26.56 11.95
C HIS A 101 -11.47 25.21 11.45
N GLY A 102 -10.77 24.10 11.70
CA GLY A 102 -11.27 22.74 11.46
C GLY A 102 -12.19 22.22 12.59
N ASN A 103 -12.71 21.01 12.41
CA ASN A 103 -13.47 20.28 13.43
C ASN A 103 -13.01 18.81 13.46
N ILE A 104 -11.85 18.58 14.06
CA ILE A 104 -11.29 17.23 14.20
C ILE A 104 -12.14 16.42 15.19
N PRO A 105 -12.33 15.10 14.98
CA PRO A 105 -12.93 14.25 16.01
C PRO A 105 -12.17 14.39 17.34
N LEU A 106 -12.91 14.57 18.44
CA LEU A 106 -12.40 14.65 19.81
C LEU A 106 -12.74 13.38 20.59
#